data_AF-A0AAU2GQ90-F1
#
_entry.id   AF-A0AAU2GQ90-F1
#
_cell.length_a   1.000
_cell.length_b   1.000
_cell.length_c   1.000
_cell.angle_alpha   90.00
_cell.angle_beta   90.00
_cell.angle_gamma   90.00
#
_symmetry.space_group_name_H-M   'P 1'
#
loop_
_entity.id
_entity.type
_entity.pdbx_description
1 polymer ?
#
loop_
_entity_poly.entity_id
_entity_poly.type
_entity_poly.pdbx_seq_one_letter_code
_entity_poly.pdbx_strand_id
1 'polypeptide(L)'
;MYVMRPANYADEKGITQVIVDRCTHLADRRRIRHARDAVHSLLTRHPTASDQLWVFTDETAAPHPGSRSHDAPIVGCLTLTARLPHTPLWTPTEHAEACLSLEHLYTHPAPEHRRVGWMMTCCALDHVARTFPRAHWVRCAVPHTRLLHHLREQWGWEHVRSGPGQDGTDVHLLQHRPEAKPGLPTLIATGHPAPKKESRDSPGSIRTGPRTAPGIERSPPPGSLLLCPTTISARRQENSSSPR
;
A
#
# COMPACT_ATOMS: atom_id res chain seq x y z
N MET A 1 15.54 -11.06 4.72
CA MET A 1 14.28 -11.62 4.22
C MET A 1 13.15 -10.72 4.68
N TYR A 2 12.20 -10.41 3.80
CA TYR A 2 11.04 -9.66 4.23
C TYR A 2 9.93 -10.57 4.77
N VAL A 3 9.12 -10.08 5.71
CA VAL A 3 7.95 -10.82 6.22
C VAL A 3 6.78 -9.85 6.37
N MET A 4 5.61 -10.24 5.84
CA MET A 4 4.35 -9.54 6.10
C MET A 4 3.57 -10.27 7.18
N ARG A 5 3.13 -9.55 8.21
CA ARG A 5 2.31 -10.11 9.30
C ARG A 5 1.31 -9.09 9.82
N PRO A 6 0.23 -9.53 10.49
CA PRO A 6 -0.63 -8.63 11.24
C PRO A 6 0.18 -7.82 12.24
N ALA A 7 -0.13 -6.54 12.35
CA ALA A 7 0.43 -5.65 13.36
C ALA A 7 -0.11 -6.02 14.74
N ASN A 8 0.70 -5.84 15.78
CA ASN A 8 0.29 -5.89 17.17
C ASN A 8 0.76 -4.65 17.93
N TYR A 9 0.42 -4.55 19.21
CA TYR A 9 0.72 -3.37 20.02
C TYR A 9 2.23 -3.08 20.16
N ALA A 10 3.08 -4.10 20.15
CA ALA A 10 4.54 -3.92 20.24
C ALA A 10 5.11 -3.24 18.98
N ASP A 11 4.39 -3.27 17.86
CA ASP A 11 4.81 -2.66 16.60
C ASP A 11 4.58 -1.14 16.57
N GLU A 12 3.84 -0.55 17.52
CA GLU A 12 3.42 0.86 17.50
C GLU A 12 4.58 1.83 17.24
N LYS A 13 5.70 1.61 17.94
CA LYS A 13 6.90 2.44 17.80
C LYS A 13 7.51 2.34 16.40
N GLY A 14 7.65 1.12 15.86
CA GLY A 14 8.25 0.91 14.53
C GLY A 14 7.35 1.42 13.39
N ILE A 15 6.03 1.24 13.52
CA ILE A 15 5.05 1.80 12.59
C ILE A 15 5.09 3.34 12.62
N THR A 16 5.12 3.93 13.81
CA THR A 16 5.22 5.39 13.95
C THR A 16 6.50 5.91 13.30
N GLN A 17 7.62 5.21 13.50
CA GLN A 17 8.90 5.57 12.92
C GLN A 17 8.86 5.56 11.39
N VAL A 18 8.36 4.48 10.76
CA VAL A 18 8.33 4.39 9.28
C VAL A 18 7.46 5.49 8.65
N ILE A 19 6.37 5.87 9.32
CA ILE A 19 5.51 6.98 8.90
C ILE A 19 6.24 8.32 9.02
N VAL A 20 6.88 8.58 10.16
CA VAL A 20 7.63 9.82 10.40
C VAL A 20 8.75 9.96 9.37
N ASP A 21 9.52 8.90 9.14
CA ASP A 21 10.63 8.91 8.17
C ASP A 21 10.13 9.18 6.76
N ARG A 22 9.05 8.52 6.35
CA ARG A 22 8.46 8.72 5.03
C ARG A 22 7.88 10.12 4.85
N CYS A 23 7.15 10.63 5.83
CA CYS A 23 6.57 11.98 5.78
C CYS A 23 7.67 13.05 5.78
N THR A 24 8.74 12.85 6.56
CA THR A 24 9.90 13.75 6.59
C THR A 24 10.60 13.76 5.24
N HIS A 25 10.83 12.59 4.64
CA HIS A 25 11.41 12.46 3.30
C HIS A 25 10.59 13.19 2.22
N LEU A 26 9.27 13.22 2.35
CA LEU A 26 8.36 13.93 1.44
C LEU A 26 8.13 15.40 1.80
N ALA A 27 8.77 15.91 2.86
CA ALA A 27 8.53 17.23 3.43
C ALA A 27 7.06 17.51 3.82
N ASP A 28 6.26 16.46 4.09
CA ASP A 28 4.84 16.58 4.46
C ASP A 28 4.64 16.49 5.98
N ARG A 29 4.83 17.62 6.66
CA ARG A 29 4.69 17.69 8.13
C ARG A 29 3.24 17.64 8.61
N ARG A 30 2.26 17.98 7.76
CA ARG A 30 0.84 17.99 8.17
C ARG A 30 0.33 16.57 8.37
N ARG A 31 0.79 15.62 7.56
CA ARG A 31 0.39 14.20 7.64
C ARG A 31 0.93 13.45 8.85
N ILE A 32 2.03 13.90 9.47
CA ILE A 32 2.65 13.19 10.61
C ILE A 32 1.67 13.02 11.77
N ARG A 33 0.97 14.10 12.17
CA ARG A 33 0.00 14.04 13.28
C ARG A 33 -1.17 13.12 12.96
N HIS A 34 -1.81 13.33 11.81
CA HIS A 34 -2.95 12.52 11.38
C HIS A 34 -2.61 11.03 11.25
N ALA A 35 -1.43 10.72 10.71
CA ALA A 35 -1.01 9.34 10.56
C ALA A 35 -0.72 8.67 11.92
N ARG A 36 -0.16 9.39 12.90
CA ARG A 36 0.03 8.88 14.25
C ARG A 36 -1.29 8.57 14.94
N ASP A 37 -2.25 9.49 14.87
CA ASP A 37 -3.59 9.30 15.47
C ASP A 37 -4.34 8.14 14.79
N ALA A 38 -4.20 7.99 13.47
CA ALA A 38 -4.76 6.89 12.71
C ALA A 38 -4.15 5.54 13.12
N VAL A 39 -2.82 5.45 13.24
CA VAL A 39 -2.15 4.22 13.71
C VAL A 39 -2.57 3.84 15.11
N HIS A 40 -2.58 4.79 16.04
CA HIS A 40 -3.01 4.52 17.40
C HIS A 40 -4.47 4.03 17.44
N SER A 41 -5.35 4.67 16.67
CA SER A 41 -6.76 4.25 16.52
C SER A 41 -6.90 2.85 15.90
N LEU A 42 -6.03 2.49 14.95
CA LEU A 42 -6.04 1.18 14.30
C LEU A 42 -5.51 0.08 15.23
N LEU A 43 -4.48 0.37 16.02
CA LEU A 43 -3.88 -0.59 16.97
C LEU A 43 -4.75 -0.83 18.20
N THR A 44 -5.54 0.17 18.61
CA THR A 44 -6.46 0.08 19.76
C THR A 44 -7.81 -0.53 19.39
N ARG A 45 -8.18 -0.53 18.10
CA ARG A 45 -9.40 -1.19 17.64
C ARG A 45 -9.21 -2.70 17.72
N HIS A 46 -10.21 -3.41 18.24
CA HIS A 46 -10.23 -4.87 18.12
C HIS A 46 -10.22 -5.25 16.64
N PRO A 47 -9.19 -5.98 16.16
CA PRO A 47 -9.12 -6.34 14.76
C PRO A 47 -10.32 -7.24 14.44
N THR A 48 -11.18 -6.78 13.54
CA THR A 48 -12.07 -7.69 12.85
C THR A 48 -11.28 -8.32 11.71
N ALA A 49 -11.68 -9.51 11.25
CA ALA A 49 -10.99 -10.19 10.15
C ALA A 49 -10.84 -9.29 8.90
N SER A 50 -11.73 -8.30 8.73
CA SER A 50 -11.76 -7.40 7.59
C SER A 50 -11.08 -6.05 7.79
N ASP A 51 -10.75 -5.62 9.01
CA ASP A 51 -10.12 -4.32 9.32
C ASP A 51 -8.80 -4.57 10.07
N GLN A 52 -7.72 -4.81 9.32
CA GLN A 52 -6.45 -5.24 9.87
C GLN A 52 -5.30 -4.36 9.37
N LEU A 53 -4.49 -3.86 10.31
CA LEU A 53 -3.20 -3.25 10.04
C LEU A 53 -2.15 -4.35 9.88
N TRP A 54 -1.32 -4.25 8.86
CA TRP A 54 -0.25 -5.15 8.51
C TRP A 54 1.08 -4.42 8.54
N VAL A 55 2.12 -5.12 8.98
CA VAL A 55 3.50 -4.64 8.97
C VAL A 55 4.36 -5.51 8.07
N PHE A 56 5.37 -4.88 7.50
CA PHE A 56 6.42 -5.53 6.72
C PHE A 56 7.74 -5.35 7.46
N THR A 57 8.38 -6.45 7.85
CA THR A 57 9.65 -6.44 8.59
C THR A 57 10.81 -6.89 7.71
N ASP A 58 12.01 -6.38 7.96
CA ASP A 58 13.25 -6.83 7.34
C ASP A 58 14.04 -7.70 8.32
N GLU A 59 13.88 -9.02 8.22
CA GLU A 59 14.56 -9.98 9.10
C GLU A 59 16.06 -10.09 8.82
N THR A 60 16.55 -9.59 7.69
CA THR A 60 18.00 -9.53 7.42
C THR A 60 18.71 -8.46 8.24
N ALA A 61 17.98 -7.45 8.69
CA ALA A 61 18.48 -6.39 9.54
C ALA A 61 18.22 -6.66 11.05
N ALA A 62 17.80 -7.88 11.41
CA ALA A 62 17.60 -8.25 12.81
C ALA A 62 18.96 -8.24 13.55
N PRO A 63 19.01 -7.64 14.75
CA PRO A 63 20.28 -7.39 15.45
C PRO A 63 21.02 -8.65 15.91
N HIS A 64 20.33 -9.79 16.04
CA HIS A 64 20.93 -11.05 16.48
C HIS A 64 20.36 -12.28 15.75
N PRO A 65 21.18 -13.28 15.39
CA PRO A 65 20.69 -14.59 14.94
C PRO A 65 19.88 -15.22 16.07
N GLY A 66 18.57 -15.43 15.86
CA GLY A 66 17.65 -15.96 16.88
C GLY A 66 16.81 -14.92 17.63
N SER A 67 16.91 -13.63 17.28
CA SER A 67 15.94 -12.62 17.74
C SER A 67 14.53 -13.01 17.27
N ARG A 68 13.51 -12.69 18.07
CA ARG A 68 12.12 -13.01 17.70
C ARG A 68 11.74 -12.18 16.47
N SER A 69 10.82 -12.65 15.63
CA SER A 69 10.33 -11.91 14.45
C SER A 69 9.73 -10.53 14.79
N HIS A 70 9.43 -10.26 16.07
CA HIS A 70 9.02 -8.95 16.57
C HIS A 70 10.16 -7.94 16.76
N ASP A 71 11.41 -8.38 16.78
CA ASP A 71 12.58 -7.50 16.93
C ASP A 71 13.11 -6.99 15.58
N ALA A 72 12.63 -7.57 14.47
CA ALA A 72 13.02 -7.16 13.14
C ALA A 72 12.49 -5.75 12.82
N PRO A 73 13.30 -4.87 12.20
CA PRO A 73 12.87 -3.51 11.89
C PRO A 73 11.67 -3.51 10.95
N ILE A 74 10.68 -2.68 11.29
CA ILE A 74 9.50 -2.43 10.45
C ILE A 74 9.91 -1.50 9.32
N VAL A 75 9.80 -1.98 8.09
CA VAL A 75 10.16 -1.24 6.87
C VAL A 75 8.94 -0.80 6.06
N GLY A 76 7.74 -1.16 6.50
CA GLY A 76 6.49 -0.65 5.94
C GLY A 76 5.26 -1.10 6.71
N CYS A 77 4.15 -0.42 6.47
CA CYS A 77 2.83 -0.80 6.97
C CYS A 77 1.74 -0.49 5.94
N LEU A 78 0.62 -1.22 6.03
CA LEU A 78 -0.61 -0.95 5.27
C LEU A 78 -1.82 -1.42 6.05
N THR A 79 -2.98 -0.89 5.73
CA THR A 79 -4.27 -1.35 6.27
C THR A 79 -5.09 -1.96 5.15
N LEU A 80 -5.69 -3.11 5.42
CA LEU A 80 -6.80 -3.67 4.63
C LEU A 80 -8.09 -3.48 5.42
N THR A 81 -9.10 -2.89 4.78
CA THR A 81 -10.41 -2.66 5.39
C THR A 81 -11.55 -3.06 4.44
N ALA A 82 -12.65 -3.61 4.97
CA ALA A 82 -13.87 -3.83 4.16
C ALA A 82 -14.66 -2.55 3.91
N ARG A 83 -14.23 -1.42 4.48
CA ARG A 83 -14.86 -0.13 4.27
C ARG A 83 -14.21 0.54 3.07
N LEU A 84 -15.02 1.02 2.13
CA LEU A 84 -14.50 1.90 1.10
C LEU A 84 -14.10 3.26 1.68
N PRO A 85 -13.07 3.92 1.13
CA PRO A 85 -12.73 5.27 1.53
C PRO A 85 -13.98 6.15 1.42
N HIS A 86 -14.24 6.97 2.43
CA HIS A 86 -15.34 7.93 2.39
C HIS A 86 -15.00 9.06 1.42
N THR A 87 -15.20 8.82 0.14
CA THR A 87 -15.06 9.81 -0.93
C THR A 87 -16.35 9.84 -1.74
N PRO A 88 -16.87 11.04 -2.09
CA PRO A 88 -18.08 11.16 -2.90
C PRO A 88 -17.89 10.63 -4.32
N LEU A 89 -16.66 10.29 -4.70
CA LEU A 89 -16.35 9.78 -6.02
C LEU A 89 -16.79 8.33 -6.22
N TRP A 90 -16.95 7.51 -5.19
CA TRP A 90 -17.49 6.15 -5.37
C TRP A 90 -19.01 6.22 -5.57
N THR A 91 -19.50 5.53 -6.60
CA THR A 91 -20.94 5.42 -6.86
C THR A 91 -21.60 4.47 -5.85
N PRO A 92 -22.93 4.57 -5.64
CA PRO A 92 -23.66 3.61 -4.82
C PRO A 92 -23.48 2.15 -5.28
N THR A 93 -23.41 1.91 -6.59
CA THR A 93 -23.18 0.58 -7.15
C THR A 93 -21.80 0.03 -6.76
N GLU A 94 -20.75 0.83 -6.89
CA GLU A 94 -19.40 0.43 -6.49
C GLU A 94 -19.32 0.23 -4.98
N HIS A 95 -20.06 0.99 -4.18
CA HIS A 95 -20.18 0.79 -2.74
C HIS A 95 -20.83 -0.54 -2.36
N ALA A 96 -21.74 -1.05 -3.19
CA ALA A 96 -22.40 -2.33 -2.99
C ALA A 96 -21.54 -3.54 -3.43
N GLU A 97 -20.47 -3.31 -4.19
CA GLU A 97 -19.58 -4.39 -4.65
C GLU A 97 -18.73 -4.95 -3.51
N ALA A 98 -18.57 -6.27 -3.50
CA ALA A 98 -17.65 -6.94 -2.60
C ALA A 98 -16.20 -6.56 -2.95
N CYS A 99 -15.60 -5.71 -2.12
CA CYS A 99 -14.25 -5.22 -2.28
C CYS A 99 -13.59 -4.98 -0.92
N LEU A 100 -12.26 -4.88 -0.92
CA LEU A 100 -11.50 -4.35 0.20
C LEU A 100 -10.78 -3.07 -0.23
N SER A 101 -10.48 -2.21 0.72
CA SER A 101 -9.66 -1.02 0.52
C SER A 101 -8.28 -1.23 1.08
N LEU A 102 -7.29 -0.78 0.33
CA LEU A 102 -5.90 -0.69 0.74
C LEU A 102 -5.61 0.76 1.10
N GLU A 103 -5.38 0.99 2.40
CA GLU A 103 -5.15 2.31 2.98
C GLU A 103 -3.81 2.34 3.73
N HIS A 104 -3.38 3.55 4.11
CA HIS A 104 -2.22 3.73 5.01
C HIS A 104 -0.95 3.00 4.56
N LEU A 105 -0.68 2.91 3.25
CA LEU A 105 0.54 2.30 2.72
C LEU A 105 1.73 3.24 2.94
N TYR A 106 2.54 2.95 3.93
CA TYR A 106 3.81 3.63 4.22
C TYR A 106 4.96 2.64 4.07
N THR A 107 6.08 3.14 3.57
CA THR A 107 7.30 2.35 3.37
C THR A 107 8.51 3.17 3.77
N HIS A 108 9.55 2.52 4.27
CA HIS A 108 10.78 3.18 4.68
C HIS A 108 11.43 3.89 3.47
N PRO A 109 11.91 5.14 3.62
CA PRO A 109 12.43 5.90 2.49
C PRO A 109 13.83 5.47 2.03
N ALA A 110 14.53 4.62 2.80
CA ALA A 110 15.90 4.23 2.49
C ALA A 110 16.01 3.47 1.15
N PRO A 111 17.07 3.73 0.35
CA PRO A 111 17.23 3.16 -0.99
C PRO A 111 17.17 1.63 -1.09
N GLU A 112 17.66 0.93 -0.07
CA GLU A 112 17.61 -0.53 0.07
C GLU A 112 16.17 -1.07 0.10
N HIS A 113 15.19 -0.25 0.48
CA HIS A 113 13.77 -0.61 0.58
C HIS A 113 12.92 -0.14 -0.60
N ARG A 114 13.53 0.27 -1.73
CA ARG A 114 12.81 0.81 -2.90
C ARG A 114 11.69 -0.08 -3.45
N ARG A 115 11.78 -1.40 -3.26
CA ARG A 115 10.79 -2.38 -3.76
C ARG A 115 9.76 -2.80 -2.72
N VAL A 116 9.87 -2.34 -1.47
CA VAL A 116 9.00 -2.75 -0.36
C VAL A 116 7.54 -2.43 -0.67
N GLY A 117 7.24 -1.26 -1.24
CA GLY A 117 5.85 -0.90 -1.59
C GLY A 117 5.21 -1.88 -2.57
N TRP A 118 5.94 -2.24 -3.63
CA TRP A 118 5.45 -3.21 -4.61
C TRP A 118 5.25 -4.60 -4.01
N MET A 119 6.21 -5.06 -3.19
CA MET A 119 6.11 -6.36 -2.51
C MET A 119 4.91 -6.38 -1.56
N MET A 120 4.73 -5.35 -0.74
CA MET A 120 3.59 -5.21 0.16
C MET A 120 2.25 -5.23 -0.58
N THR A 121 2.14 -4.51 -1.69
CA THR A 121 0.93 -4.55 -2.54
C THR A 121 0.68 -5.95 -3.09
N CYS A 122 1.71 -6.67 -3.56
CA CYS A 122 1.55 -8.05 -4.02
C CYS A 122 1.09 -8.98 -2.89
N CYS A 123 1.64 -8.82 -1.69
CA CYS A 123 1.26 -9.60 -0.51
C CYS A 123 -0.18 -9.35 -0.10
N ALA A 124 -0.59 -8.07 -0.09
CA ALA A 124 -1.96 -7.70 0.18
C ALA A 124 -2.91 -8.34 -0.85
N LEU A 125 -2.63 -8.23 -2.15
CA LEU A 125 -3.47 -8.81 -3.20
C LEU A 125 -3.56 -10.34 -3.12
N ASP A 126 -2.45 -11.05 -2.86
CA ASP A 126 -2.45 -12.50 -2.66
C ASP A 126 -3.25 -12.89 -1.41
N HIS A 127 -3.07 -12.16 -0.30
CA HIS A 127 -3.83 -12.38 0.92
C HIS A 127 -5.34 -12.20 0.69
N VAL A 128 -5.74 -11.15 -0.03
CA VAL A 128 -7.14 -10.91 -0.38
C VAL A 128 -7.70 -12.05 -1.23
N ALA A 129 -6.96 -12.48 -2.25
CA ALA A 129 -7.40 -13.55 -3.15
C ALA A 129 -7.65 -14.87 -2.40
N ARG A 130 -6.84 -15.18 -1.38
CA ARG A 130 -6.96 -16.42 -0.61
C ARG A 130 -8.03 -16.37 0.47
N THR A 131 -8.15 -15.22 1.14
CA THR A 131 -8.94 -15.11 2.38
C THR A 131 -10.34 -14.57 2.12
N PHE A 132 -10.50 -13.77 1.06
CA PHE A 132 -11.76 -13.12 0.71
C PHE A 132 -12.15 -13.47 -0.74
N PRO A 133 -12.54 -14.74 -1.02
CA PRO A 133 -12.83 -15.20 -2.39
C PRO A 133 -14.00 -14.47 -3.06
N ARG A 134 -14.81 -13.74 -2.29
CA ARG A 134 -15.90 -12.90 -2.79
C ARG A 134 -15.46 -11.48 -3.13
N ALA A 135 -14.27 -11.05 -2.70
CA ALA A 135 -13.77 -9.72 -3.02
C ALA A 135 -13.25 -9.72 -4.46
N HIS A 136 -13.93 -8.97 -5.34
CA HIS A 136 -13.54 -8.86 -6.75
C HIS A 136 -12.50 -7.77 -6.98
N TRP A 137 -12.42 -6.82 -6.05
CA TRP A 137 -11.56 -5.65 -6.16
C TRP A 137 -10.84 -5.35 -4.85
N VAL A 138 -9.59 -4.94 -4.97
CA VAL A 138 -8.89 -4.14 -3.97
C VAL A 138 -8.81 -2.71 -4.48
N ARG A 139 -9.31 -1.75 -3.71
CA ARG A 139 -9.42 -0.34 -4.10
C ARG A 139 -8.50 0.53 -3.27
N CYS A 140 -8.04 1.63 -3.86
CA CYS A 140 -7.33 2.66 -3.11
C CYS A 140 -7.60 4.05 -3.68
N ALA A 141 -7.25 5.08 -2.91
CA ALA A 141 -7.29 6.47 -3.32
C ALA A 141 -5.90 7.10 -3.17
N VAL A 142 -5.44 7.80 -4.20
CA VAL A 142 -4.13 8.46 -4.21
C VAL A 142 -4.25 9.95 -4.51
N PRO A 143 -3.49 10.82 -3.80
CA PRO A 143 -3.58 12.28 -3.97
C PRO A 143 -2.71 12.84 -5.09
N HIS A 144 -1.80 12.04 -5.63
CA HIS A 144 -0.75 12.54 -6.53
C HIS A 144 -0.81 11.83 -7.88
N THR A 145 -0.84 12.62 -8.95
CA THR A 145 -0.87 12.11 -10.33
C THR A 145 0.36 11.26 -10.64
N ARG A 146 1.53 11.60 -10.10
CA ARG A 146 2.75 10.75 -10.25
C ARG A 146 2.56 9.36 -9.66
N LEU A 147 1.89 9.26 -8.52
CA LEU A 147 1.59 7.98 -7.89
C LEU A 147 0.55 7.20 -8.69
N LEU A 148 -0.50 7.87 -9.19
CA LEU A 148 -1.45 7.26 -10.15
C LEU A 148 -0.72 6.62 -11.33
N HIS A 149 0.16 7.36 -12.02
CA HIS A 149 0.92 6.83 -13.15
C HIS A 149 1.78 5.64 -12.75
N HIS A 150 2.49 5.74 -11.61
CA HIS A 150 3.32 4.64 -11.13
C HIS A 150 2.51 3.37 -10.86
N LEU A 151 1.40 3.47 -10.13
CA LEU A 151 0.56 2.31 -9.80
C LEU A 151 -0.04 1.68 -11.07
N ARG A 152 -0.50 2.50 -12.01
CA ARG A 152 -1.10 2.03 -13.26
C ARG A 152 -0.08 1.35 -14.16
N GLU A 153 1.02 2.03 -14.44
CA GLU A 153 1.97 1.63 -15.47
C GLU A 153 2.96 0.56 -14.97
N GLN A 154 3.32 0.58 -13.69
CA GLN A 154 4.28 -0.37 -13.13
C GLN A 154 3.62 -1.53 -12.42
N TRP A 155 2.49 -1.29 -11.76
CA TRP A 155 1.87 -2.29 -10.87
C TRP A 155 0.52 -2.79 -11.37
N GLY A 156 0.06 -2.34 -12.54
CA GLY A 156 -1.14 -2.86 -13.20
C GLY A 156 -2.46 -2.44 -12.54
N TRP A 157 -2.47 -1.39 -11.74
CA TRP A 157 -3.71 -0.86 -11.18
C TRP A 157 -4.57 -0.22 -12.26
N GLU A 158 -5.87 -0.48 -12.22
CA GLU A 158 -6.86 0.17 -13.07
C GLU A 158 -7.25 1.52 -12.47
N HIS A 159 -7.20 2.57 -13.29
CA HIS A 159 -7.71 3.89 -12.90
C HIS A 159 -9.21 3.95 -13.12
N VAL A 160 -9.96 4.25 -12.07
CA VAL A 160 -11.44 4.33 -12.12
C VAL A 160 -11.88 5.75 -12.45
N ARG A 161 -11.44 6.74 -11.66
CA ARG A 161 -11.79 8.16 -11.85
C ARG A 161 -10.93 9.09 -11.01
N SER A 162 -11.11 10.38 -11.21
CA SER A 162 -10.45 11.44 -10.45
C SER A 162 -11.40 12.59 -10.19
N GLY A 163 -11.17 13.30 -9.10
CA GLY A 163 -11.96 14.47 -8.73
C GLY A 163 -11.58 14.99 -7.34
N PRO A 164 -12.24 16.04 -6.87
CA PRO A 164 -11.97 16.62 -5.57
C PRO A 164 -12.34 15.63 -4.45
N GLY A 165 -11.41 15.44 -3.52
CA GLY A 165 -11.61 14.75 -2.25
C GLY A 165 -12.38 15.62 -1.25
N GLN A 166 -12.63 15.06 -0.06
CA GLN A 166 -13.39 15.76 0.99
C GLN A 166 -12.72 17.04 1.49
N ASP A 167 -11.39 17.12 1.40
CA ASP A 167 -10.59 18.29 1.79
C ASP A 167 -10.31 19.24 0.60
N GLY A 168 -10.96 19.00 -0.54
CA GLY A 168 -10.75 19.75 -1.78
C GLY A 168 -9.47 19.38 -2.52
N THR A 169 -8.66 18.43 -2.02
CA THR A 169 -7.50 17.94 -2.76
C THR A 169 -7.92 16.96 -3.84
N ASP A 170 -7.30 17.03 -5.03
CA ASP A 170 -7.58 16.04 -6.07
C ASP A 170 -7.18 14.64 -5.61
N VAL A 171 -8.09 13.69 -5.75
CA VAL A 171 -7.85 12.28 -5.49
C VAL A 171 -8.14 11.45 -6.73
N HIS A 172 -7.32 10.43 -6.94
CA HIS A 172 -7.46 9.46 -8.02
C HIS A 172 -7.84 8.12 -7.41
N LEU A 173 -8.95 7.55 -7.87
CA LEU A 173 -9.43 6.25 -7.44
C LEU A 173 -8.86 5.16 -8.34
N LEU A 174 -8.29 4.13 -7.73
CA LEU A 174 -7.78 2.97 -8.44
C LEU A 174 -8.36 1.67 -7.88
N GLN A 175 -8.36 0.63 -8.71
CA GLN A 175 -8.70 -0.72 -8.32
C GLN A 175 -7.74 -1.75 -8.93
N HIS A 176 -7.62 -2.90 -8.28
CA HIS A 176 -6.83 -4.03 -8.76
C HIS A 176 -7.54 -5.33 -8.41
N ARG A 177 -7.58 -6.29 -9.33
CA ARG A 177 -8.14 -7.61 -9.03
C ARG A 177 -7.21 -8.37 -8.09
N PRO A 178 -7.70 -8.93 -6.98
CA PRO A 178 -6.86 -9.78 -6.15
C PRO A 178 -6.51 -11.06 -6.93
N GLU A 179 -5.23 -11.43 -6.94
CA GLU A 179 -4.72 -12.60 -7.63
C GLU A 179 -3.82 -13.39 -6.69
N ALA A 180 -4.09 -14.68 -6.57
CA ALA A 180 -3.21 -15.58 -5.82
C ALA A 180 -1.90 -15.78 -6.59
N LYS A 181 -0.77 -15.59 -5.90
CA LYS A 181 0.58 -15.69 -6.43
C LYS A 181 1.34 -16.78 -5.67
N PRO A 182 1.32 -18.05 -6.14
CA PRO A 182 1.96 -19.16 -5.44
C PRO A 182 3.46 -18.97 -5.15
N GLY A 183 4.19 -18.26 -6.02
CA GLY A 183 5.62 -17.99 -5.85
C GLY A 183 5.95 -16.76 -4.99
N LEU A 184 4.95 -16.08 -4.44
CA LEU A 184 5.16 -14.83 -3.71
C LEU A 184 5.97 -15.01 -2.42
N PRO A 185 5.76 -16.05 -1.58
CA PRO A 185 6.61 -16.26 -0.41
C PRO A 185 8.10 -16.38 -0.76
N THR A 186 8.42 -17.08 -1.85
CA THR A 186 9.81 -17.21 -2.34
C THR A 186 10.39 -15.89 -2.83
N LEU A 187 9.59 -15.09 -3.54
CA LEU A 187 9.98 -13.74 -3.99
C LEU A 187 10.34 -12.84 -2.79
N ILE A 188 9.49 -12.84 -1.76
CA ILE A 188 9.66 -12.02 -0.56
C ILE A 188 10.90 -12.51 0.22
N ALA A 189 11.07 -13.82 0.34
CA ALA A 189 12.19 -14.43 1.05
C ALA A 189 13.55 -14.08 0.44
N THR A 190 13.63 -14.14 -0.90
CA THR A 190 14.88 -13.98 -1.65
C THR A 190 15.14 -12.55 -2.09
N GLY A 191 14.14 -11.66 -2.08
CA GLY A 191 14.24 -10.30 -2.62
C GLY A 191 14.39 -10.23 -4.15
N HIS A 192 14.50 -11.38 -4.81
CA HIS A 192 14.69 -11.50 -6.25
C HIS A 192 13.43 -12.05 -6.91
N PRO A 193 12.98 -11.46 -8.06
CA PRO A 193 11.95 -12.08 -8.87
C PRO A 193 12.34 -13.53 -9.13
N ALA A 194 11.41 -14.46 -8.85
CA ALA A 194 11.60 -15.85 -9.22
C ALA A 194 12.09 -15.88 -10.68
N PRO A 195 13.12 -16.69 -11.00
CA PRO A 195 13.63 -16.74 -12.36
C PRO A 195 12.43 -17.00 -13.27
N LYS A 196 12.20 -16.09 -14.23
CA LYS A 196 11.18 -16.32 -15.26
C LYS A 196 11.48 -17.71 -15.79
N LYS A 197 10.55 -18.66 -15.67
CA LYS A 197 10.61 -19.87 -16.49
C LYS A 197 10.63 -19.33 -17.92
N GLU A 198 11.80 -19.32 -18.54
CA GLU A 198 11.92 -19.14 -19.97
C GLU A 198 10.99 -20.20 -20.55
N SER A 199 9.87 -19.77 -21.11
CA SER A 199 9.14 -20.61 -22.04
C SER A 199 10.09 -20.83 -23.21
N ARG A 200 10.87 -21.91 -23.13
CA ARG A 200 11.52 -22.50 -24.30
C ARG A 200 10.39 -22.92 -25.21
N ASP A 201 10.00 -22.02 -26.10
CA ASP A 201 9.32 -22.31 -27.36
C ASP A 201 9.25 -21.00 -28.17
N SER A 202 10.33 -20.69 -28.89
CA SER A 202 10.28 -20.39 -30.34
C SER A 202 11.57 -19.72 -30.82
N PRO A 203 12.21 -20.23 -31.88
CA PRO A 203 13.35 -19.61 -32.53
C PRO A 203 12.89 -18.64 -33.63
N GLY A 204 13.60 -17.53 -33.78
CA GLY A 204 13.68 -16.81 -35.06
C GLY A 204 13.34 -15.33 -35.03
N SER A 205 14.38 -14.51 -35.15
CA SER A 205 14.54 -13.45 -36.17
C SER A 205 15.23 -12.22 -35.58
N ILE A 206 16.53 -12.12 -35.89
CA ILE A 206 17.38 -10.98 -35.53
C ILE A 206 17.16 -9.88 -36.55
N ARG A 207 16.78 -8.68 -36.09
CA ARG A 207 16.86 -7.46 -36.91
C ARG A 207 17.54 -6.36 -36.10
N THR A 208 18.78 -6.05 -36.50
CA THR A 208 19.63 -4.99 -35.96
C THR A 208 19.30 -3.66 -36.65
N GLY A 209 19.10 -2.60 -35.86
CA GLY A 209 19.01 -1.21 -36.31
C GLY A 209 19.66 -0.27 -35.29
N PRO A 210 20.31 0.82 -35.72
CA PRO A 210 21.12 1.67 -34.84
C PRO A 210 20.28 2.63 -34.00
N ARG A 211 20.69 2.83 -32.75
CA ARG A 211 20.00 3.62 -31.73
C ARG A 211 20.81 4.88 -31.39
N THR A 212 20.26 6.04 -31.72
CA THR A 212 20.74 7.36 -31.29
C THR A 212 20.24 7.66 -29.87
N ALA A 213 21.08 8.22 -29.01
CA ALA A 213 20.75 8.56 -27.61
C ALA A 213 20.61 10.07 -27.42
N PRO A 214 19.62 10.54 -26.63
CA PRO A 214 19.71 11.83 -25.96
C PRO A 214 19.88 11.68 -24.44
N GLY A 215 20.59 12.66 -23.87
CA GLY A 215 21.00 12.73 -22.47
C GLY A 215 19.83 12.75 -21.49
N ILE A 216 20.02 12.03 -20.39
CA ILE A 216 19.06 11.93 -19.28
C ILE A 216 19.54 12.83 -18.14
N GLU A 217 18.79 13.89 -17.91
CA GLU A 217 18.86 14.72 -16.72
C GLU A 217 18.43 13.88 -15.50
N ARG A 218 19.28 13.84 -14.47
CA ARG A 218 19.09 12.96 -13.30
C ARG A 218 18.02 13.51 -12.36
N SER A 219 16.77 13.15 -12.61
CA SER A 219 15.68 13.28 -11.64
C SER A 219 15.78 12.18 -10.56
N PRO A 220 15.42 12.46 -9.29
CA PRO A 220 15.49 11.47 -8.21
C PRO A 220 14.49 10.31 -8.44
N PRO A 221 14.80 9.08 -7.97
CA PRO A 221 14.09 7.86 -8.32
C PRO A 221 12.68 7.75 -7.70
N PRO A 222 11.72 7.08 -8.37
CA PRO A 222 10.28 7.06 -8.04
C PRO A 222 9.88 6.16 -6.84
N GLY A 223 10.74 5.98 -5.84
CA GLY A 223 10.51 5.07 -4.70
C GLY A 223 9.61 5.62 -3.59
N SER A 224 8.83 6.68 -3.84
CA SER A 224 8.12 7.42 -2.79
C SER A 224 6.63 7.47 -3.07
N LEU A 225 5.91 6.52 -2.49
CA LEU A 225 4.48 6.31 -2.72
C LEU A 225 3.76 6.39 -1.37
N LEU A 226 2.71 7.21 -1.30
CA LEU A 226 1.82 7.34 -0.16
C LEU A 226 0.37 7.24 -0.62
N LEU A 227 -0.40 6.32 -0.05
CA LEU A 227 -1.85 6.31 -0.20
C LEU A 227 -2.47 7.29 0.79
N CYS A 228 -3.59 7.91 0.41
CA CYS A 228 -4.27 8.82 1.32
C CYS A 228 -4.86 8.06 2.51
N PRO A 229 -4.62 8.51 3.76
CA PRO A 229 -5.49 8.15 4.87
C PRO A 229 -6.83 8.88 4.67
N THR A 230 -7.87 8.17 4.25
CA THR A 230 -9.22 8.76 4.14
C THR A 230 -9.93 8.62 5.47
N THR A 231 -9.39 9.25 6.51
CA THR A 231 -10.06 9.36 7.81
C THR A 231 -10.10 10.81 8.23
N ILE A 232 -11.11 11.54 7.75
CA ILE A 232 -11.70 12.60 8.54
C ILE A 232 -12.82 11.95 9.34
N SER A 233 -12.64 11.94 10.65
CA SER A 233 -13.62 11.49 11.63
C SER A 233 -14.93 12.22 11.36
N ALA A 234 -15.95 11.51 10.89
CA ALA A 234 -17.32 12.02 10.89
C ALA A 234 -17.70 12.23 12.35
N ARG A 235 -17.55 13.47 12.82
CA ARG A 235 -18.05 13.91 14.12
C ARG A 235 -19.54 13.63 14.08
N ARG A 236 -19.98 12.62 14.84
CA ARG A 236 -21.38 12.26 15.05
C ARG A 236 -22.11 13.53 15.48
N GLN A 237 -22.88 14.13 14.57
CA GLN A 237 -23.82 15.19 14.91
C GLN A 237 -25.00 14.47 15.58
N GLU A 238 -24.88 14.26 16.89
CA GLU A 238 -26.00 13.78 17.69
C GLU A 238 -27.07 14.88 17.71
N ASN A 239 -28.27 14.45 17.34
CA ASN A 239 -29.50 15.22 17.32
C ASN A 239 -29.72 15.94 18.66
N SER A 240 -29.56 17.26 18.66
CA SER A 240 -30.30 18.13 19.58
C SER A 240 -31.70 18.35 19.02
N SER A 241 -32.52 17.31 19.06
CA SER A 241 -33.98 17.44 19.02
C SER A 241 -34.47 17.34 20.46
N SER A 242 -34.47 18.46 21.18
CA SER A 242 -35.29 18.58 22.39
C SER A 242 -36.74 18.77 21.96
N PRO A 243 -37.69 18.00 22.52
CA PRO A 243 -39.10 18.32 22.43
C PRO A 243 -39.50 19.31 23.53
N ARG A 244 -40.50 20.14 23.19
CA ARG A 244 -41.26 21.13 23.97
C ARG A 244 -40.83 22.58 23.79
#